data_AF-A0A832TNB7-F1
#
_entry.id   AF-A0A832TNB7-F1
#
_cell.length_a   1.000
_cell.length_b   1.000
_cell.length_c   1.000
_cell.angle_alpha   90.00
_cell.angle_beta   90.00
_cell.angle_gamma   90.00
#
_symmetry.space_group_name_H-M   'P 1'
#
loop_
_entity.id
_entity.type
_entity.pdbx_description
1 polymer ?
#
loop_
_entity_poly.entity_id
_entity_poly.type
_entity_poly.pdbx_seq_one_letter_code
_entity_poly.pdbx_strand_id
1 'polypeptide(L)'
;EKSANFLNQIIGSFNIINFIGTAVSLVIAVIVIFIVIFINTVYRRKQIGILKAIGIDRSIIIKSYLFQALFIFAIGTLMGGLFLLIILQLLAANPIVFPGGPVAPVVDLPLIIRSMVSLFLVSLIAGYVPAWITTKEDILSAIRG
;
A
#
# COMPACT_ATOMS: atom_id res chain seq x y z
N GLU A 1 -13.59 39.91 -0.63
CA GLU A 1 -12.42 39.57 -1.48
C GLU A 1 -11.25 38.98 -0.70
N LYS A 2 -10.69 39.68 0.32
CA LYS A 2 -9.59 39.14 1.16
C LYS A 2 -9.92 37.81 1.86
N SER A 3 -11.14 37.62 2.37
CA SER A 3 -11.56 36.37 3.01
C SER A 3 -11.68 35.20 2.02
N ALA A 4 -12.07 35.45 0.76
CA ALA A 4 -12.15 34.42 -0.27
C ALA A 4 -10.74 33.97 -0.72
N ASN A 5 -9.83 34.92 -0.88
CA ASN A 5 -8.43 34.62 -1.20
C ASN A 5 -7.73 33.85 -0.06
N PHE A 6 -8.03 34.20 1.21
CA PHE A 6 -7.50 33.48 2.37
C PHE A 6 -8.03 32.03 2.45
N LEU A 7 -9.33 31.80 2.23
CA LEU A 7 -9.90 30.45 2.19
C LEU A 7 -9.34 29.61 1.03
N ASN A 8 -9.18 30.19 -0.16
CA ASN A 8 -8.55 29.52 -1.30
C ASN A 8 -7.09 29.14 -1.02
N GLN A 9 -6.34 29.99 -0.31
CA GLN A 9 -4.96 29.70 0.09
C GLN A 9 -4.88 28.57 1.13
N ILE A 10 -5.82 28.52 2.08
CA ILE A 10 -5.93 27.43 3.06
C ILE A 10 -6.25 26.10 2.36
N ILE A 11 -7.27 26.08 1.48
CA ILE A 11 -7.66 24.88 0.72
C ILE A 11 -6.49 24.41 -0.17
N GLY A 12 -5.80 25.34 -0.84
CA GLY A 12 -4.62 25.04 -1.65
C GLY A 12 -3.50 24.40 -0.84
N SER A 13 -3.25 24.90 0.38
CA SER A 13 -2.23 24.35 1.28
C SER A 13 -2.58 22.92 1.72
N PHE A 14 -3.84 22.66 2.08
CA PHE A 14 -4.32 21.32 2.42
C PHE A 14 -4.21 20.33 1.25
N ASN A 15 -4.46 20.77 0.02
CA ASN A 15 -4.32 19.91 -1.16
C ASN A 15 -2.86 19.49 -1.39
N ILE A 16 -1.90 20.40 -1.19
CA ILE A 16 -0.47 20.09 -1.33
C ILE A 16 -0.04 19.10 -0.24
N ILE A 17 -0.45 19.32 1.01
CA ILE A 17 -0.14 18.42 2.13
C ILE A 17 -0.72 17.02 1.86
N ASN A 18 -1.98 16.92 1.42
CA ASN A 18 -2.60 15.65 1.06
C ASN A 18 -1.88 14.94 -0.08
N PHE A 19 -1.47 15.68 -1.11
CA PHE A 19 -0.74 15.12 -2.25
C PHE A 19 0.61 14.53 -1.82
N ILE A 20 1.40 15.29 -1.06
CA ILE A 20 2.70 14.83 -0.55
C ILE A 20 2.51 13.64 0.40
N GLY A 21 1.54 13.74 1.32
CA GLY A 21 1.24 12.67 2.27
C GLY A 21 0.86 11.36 1.58
N THR A 22 0.06 11.43 0.52
CA THR A 22 -0.35 10.28 -0.28
C THR A 22 0.82 9.71 -1.09
N ALA A 23 1.65 10.57 -1.69
CA ALA A 23 2.83 10.13 -2.42
C ALA A 23 3.82 9.39 -1.51
N VAL A 24 4.11 9.94 -0.33
CA VAL A 24 5.03 9.34 0.65
C VAL A 24 4.47 8.02 1.18
N SER A 25 3.18 7.96 1.52
CA SER A 25 2.57 6.73 2.03
C SER A 25 2.57 5.60 1.00
N LEU A 26 2.34 5.92 -0.28
CA LEU A 26 2.46 4.95 -1.38
C LEU A 26 3.88 4.41 -1.51
N VAL A 27 4.90 5.28 -1.43
CA VAL A 27 6.31 4.85 -1.48
C VAL A 27 6.64 3.93 -0.31
N ILE A 28 6.21 4.28 0.91
CA ILE A 28 6.40 3.43 2.09
C ILE A 28 5.72 2.07 1.89
N ALA A 29 4.50 2.04 1.37
CA ALA A 29 3.78 0.80 1.09
C ALA A 29 4.53 -0.09 0.08
N VAL A 30 5.06 0.48 -1.00
CA VAL A 30 5.91 -0.25 -1.97
C VAL A 30 7.08 -0.92 -1.25
N ILE A 31 7.84 -0.15 -0.46
CA ILE A 31 9.07 -0.63 0.20
C ILE A 31 8.74 -1.74 1.20
N VAL A 32 7.70 -1.56 2.01
CA VAL A 32 7.32 -2.56 3.02
C VAL A 32 6.89 -3.87 2.36
N ILE A 33 5.98 -3.81 1.36
CA ILE A 33 5.51 -5.02 0.66
C ILE A 33 6.69 -5.71 -0.04
N PHE A 34 7.54 -4.92 -0.69
CA PHE A 34 8.75 -5.43 -1.35
C PHE A 34 9.65 -6.19 -0.37
N ILE A 35 10.00 -5.58 0.76
CA ILE A 35 10.89 -6.20 1.76
C ILE A 35 10.27 -7.46 2.35
N VAL A 36 8.98 -7.42 2.71
CA VAL A 36 8.28 -8.58 3.29
C VAL A 36 8.29 -9.77 2.34
N ILE A 37 7.98 -9.56 1.05
CA ILE A 37 7.96 -10.62 0.06
C ILE A 37 9.39 -11.07 -0.27
N PHE A 38 10.32 -10.14 -0.43
CA PHE A 38 11.72 -10.44 -0.68
C PHE A 38 12.28 -11.35 0.41
N ILE A 39 12.15 -10.97 1.68
CA ILE A 39 12.62 -11.76 2.82
C ILE A 39 11.97 -13.16 2.83
N ASN A 40 10.65 -13.25 2.63
CA ASN A 40 9.96 -14.54 2.57
C ASN A 40 10.46 -15.44 1.43
N THR A 41 10.69 -14.87 0.25
CA THR A 41 11.21 -15.63 -0.91
C THR A 41 12.66 -16.07 -0.67
N VAL A 42 13.49 -15.22 -0.06
CA VAL A 42 14.90 -15.50 0.24
C VAL A 42 15.03 -16.62 1.27
N TYR A 43 14.30 -16.55 2.38
CA TYR A 43 14.32 -17.62 3.39
C TYR A 43 13.81 -18.96 2.85
N ARG A 44 12.93 -18.94 1.83
CA ARG A 44 12.38 -20.14 1.19
C ARG A 44 13.12 -20.55 -0.08
N ARG A 45 14.30 -19.98 -0.39
CA ARG A 45 15.08 -20.29 -1.61
C ARG A 45 15.31 -21.78 -1.83
N LYS A 46 15.73 -22.52 -0.78
CA LYS A 46 15.94 -23.98 -0.87
C LYS A 46 14.66 -24.73 -1.24
N GLN A 47 13.52 -24.37 -0.65
CA GLN A 47 12.22 -24.97 -0.96
C GLN A 47 11.80 -24.66 -2.40
N ILE A 48 12.00 -23.43 -2.87
CA ILE A 48 11.75 -23.01 -4.26
C ILE A 48 12.61 -23.82 -5.24
N GLY A 49 13.88 -24.09 -4.89
CA GLY A 49 14.77 -24.94 -5.68
C GLY A 49 14.28 -26.38 -5.80
N ILE A 50 13.78 -26.96 -4.70
CA ILE A 50 13.18 -28.31 -4.69
C ILE A 50 11.89 -28.35 -5.54
N LEU A 51 11.01 -27.36 -5.40
CA LEU A 51 9.78 -27.25 -6.19
C LEU A 51 10.08 -27.15 -7.70
N LYS A 52 11.08 -26.36 -8.08
CA LYS A 52 11.56 -26.27 -9.46
C LYS A 52 12.13 -27.61 -9.97
N ALA A 53 12.85 -28.36 -9.12
CA ALA A 53 13.40 -29.67 -9.48
C ALA A 53 12.33 -30.74 -9.72
N ILE A 54 11.17 -30.62 -9.08
CA ILE A 54 10.00 -31.50 -9.29
C ILE A 54 9.20 -31.09 -10.56
N GLY A 55 9.58 -29.99 -11.22
CA GLY A 55 8.97 -29.53 -12.48
C GLY A 55 7.87 -28.50 -12.32
N ILE A 56 7.74 -27.85 -11.14
CA ILE A 56 6.77 -26.78 -10.96
C ILE A 56 7.21 -25.52 -11.70
N ASP A 57 6.30 -24.97 -12.51
CA ASP A 57 6.51 -23.73 -13.22
C ASP A 57 6.79 -22.55 -12.29
N ARG A 58 7.81 -21.76 -12.63
CA ARG A 58 8.15 -20.49 -11.96
C ARG A 58 6.93 -19.55 -11.83
N SER A 59 6.03 -19.59 -12.81
CA SER A 59 4.83 -18.75 -12.86
C SER A 59 3.86 -19.07 -11.72
N ILE A 60 3.75 -20.33 -11.30
CA ILE A 60 2.89 -20.74 -10.17
C ILE A 60 3.45 -20.18 -8.87
N ILE A 61 4.77 -20.24 -8.71
CA ILE A 61 5.48 -19.71 -7.54
C ILE A 61 5.29 -18.18 -7.46
N ILE A 62 5.49 -17.47 -8.58
CA ILE A 62 5.28 -16.01 -8.63
C ILE A 62 3.83 -15.64 -8.29
N LYS A 63 2.83 -16.37 -8.84
CA LYS A 63 1.41 -16.13 -8.54
C LYS A 63 1.08 -16.33 -7.06
N SER A 64 1.71 -17.29 -6.39
CA SER A 64 1.54 -17.52 -4.95
C SER A 64 1.97 -16.30 -4.13
N TYR A 65 3.15 -15.74 -4.42
CA TYR A 65 3.63 -14.52 -3.75
C TYR A 65 2.81 -13.28 -4.12
N LEU A 66 2.33 -13.19 -5.36
CA LEU A 66 1.41 -12.13 -5.76
C LEU A 66 0.09 -12.20 -4.99
N PHE A 67 -0.44 -13.41 -4.75
CA PHE A 67 -1.62 -13.62 -3.94
C PHE A 67 -1.38 -13.21 -2.48
N GLN A 68 -0.18 -13.48 -1.94
CA GLN A 68 0.21 -12.99 -0.62
C GLN A 68 0.23 -11.45 -0.56
N ALA A 69 0.75 -10.77 -1.60
CA ALA A 69 0.72 -9.31 -1.69
C ALA A 69 -0.72 -8.76 -1.73
N LEU A 70 -1.58 -9.40 -2.50
CA LEU A 70 -3.00 -9.05 -2.59
C LEU A 70 -3.72 -9.24 -1.26
N PHE A 71 -3.36 -10.29 -0.50
CA PHE A 71 -3.93 -10.53 0.82
C PHE A 71 -3.53 -9.44 1.82
N ILE A 72 -2.26 -9.02 1.81
CA ILE A 72 -1.76 -7.89 2.61
C ILE A 72 -2.52 -6.60 2.24
N PHE A 73 -2.71 -6.35 0.93
CA PHE A 73 -3.50 -5.21 0.46
C PHE A 73 -4.96 -5.27 0.94
N ALA A 74 -5.62 -6.42 0.81
CA ALA A 74 -7.02 -6.57 1.17
C ALA A 74 -7.25 -6.33 2.66
N ILE A 75 -6.45 -6.97 3.52
CA ILE A 75 -6.52 -6.79 4.98
C ILE A 75 -6.15 -5.35 5.36
N GLY A 76 -5.06 -4.81 4.80
CA GLY A 76 -4.64 -3.43 5.09
C GLY A 76 -5.70 -2.40 4.71
N THR A 77 -6.38 -2.60 3.57
CA THR A 77 -7.46 -1.71 3.12
C THR A 77 -8.70 -1.83 3.98
N LEU A 78 -9.09 -3.05 4.39
CA LEU A 78 -10.20 -3.27 5.32
C LEU A 78 -9.92 -2.62 6.68
N MET A 79 -8.74 -2.87 7.25
CA MET A 79 -8.35 -2.27 8.53
C MET A 79 -8.25 -0.74 8.44
N GLY A 80 -7.66 -0.21 7.36
CA GLY A 80 -7.58 1.22 7.12
C GLY A 80 -8.95 1.88 6.97
N GLY A 81 -9.87 1.23 6.27
CA GLY A 81 -11.26 1.68 6.15
C GLY A 81 -11.98 1.73 7.50
N LEU A 82 -11.83 0.69 8.33
CA LEU A 82 -12.37 0.70 9.70
C LEU A 82 -11.76 1.82 10.54
N PHE A 83 -10.44 2.02 10.44
CA PHE A 83 -9.74 3.08 11.17
C PHE A 83 -10.22 4.46 10.76
N LEU A 84 -10.47 4.68 9.46
CA LEU A 84 -11.07 5.91 8.94
C LEU A 84 -12.45 6.15 9.57
N LEU A 85 -13.33 5.14 9.59
CA LEU A 85 -14.67 5.28 10.19
C LEU A 85 -14.62 5.65 11.67
N ILE A 86 -13.71 5.03 12.44
CA ILE A 86 -13.52 5.33 13.86
C ILE A 86 -13.05 6.78 14.05
N ILE A 87 -12.08 7.24 13.25
CA ILE A 87 -11.58 8.61 13.32
C ILE A 87 -12.70 9.61 12.98
N LEU A 88 -13.52 9.34 11.97
CA LEU A 88 -14.63 10.22 11.60
C LEU A 88 -15.66 10.32 12.72
N GLN A 89 -16.02 9.21 13.37
CA GLN A 89 -16.92 9.22 14.52
C GLN A 89 -16.34 9.99 15.70
N LEU A 90 -15.04 9.80 15.99
CA LEU A 90 -14.37 10.51 17.08
C LEU A 90 -14.32 12.02 16.83
N LEU A 91 -14.08 12.43 15.59
CA LEU A 91 -13.99 13.84 15.20
C LEU A 91 -15.35 14.51 15.04
N ALA A 92 -16.39 13.73 14.73
CA ALA A 92 -17.78 14.19 14.81
C ALA A 92 -18.20 14.44 16.27
N ALA A 93 -17.72 13.62 17.22
CA ALA A 93 -17.96 13.80 18.65
C ALA A 93 -17.12 14.94 19.26
N ASN A 94 -15.90 15.18 18.75
CA ASN A 94 -14.98 16.22 19.21
C ASN A 94 -14.48 17.07 18.02
N PRO A 95 -15.26 18.06 17.57
CA PRO A 95 -14.90 18.86 16.41
C PRO A 95 -13.64 19.69 16.65
N ILE A 96 -12.76 19.74 15.65
CA ILE A 96 -11.57 20.59 15.69
C ILE A 96 -12.02 22.05 15.56
N VAL A 97 -11.70 22.85 16.58
CA VAL A 97 -12.03 24.28 16.60
C VAL A 97 -11.01 25.02 15.74
N PHE A 98 -11.38 25.37 14.51
CA PHE A 98 -10.61 26.29 13.67
C PHE A 98 -11.08 27.74 13.89
N PRO A 99 -10.24 28.75 13.60
CA PRO A 99 -10.59 30.18 13.73
C PRO A 99 -11.82 30.64 12.91
N GLY A 100 -12.37 29.78 12.03
CA GLY A 100 -13.54 30.04 11.18
C GLY A 100 -14.78 29.19 11.48
N GLY A 101 -14.81 28.44 12.59
CA GLY A 101 -15.92 27.56 12.98
C GLY A 101 -15.54 26.07 13.07
N PRO A 102 -16.43 25.20 13.59
CA PRO A 102 -16.18 23.76 13.66
C PRO A 102 -16.14 23.15 12.25
N VAL A 103 -15.02 22.54 11.90
CA VAL A 103 -14.83 21.89 10.59
C VAL A 103 -14.94 20.38 10.78
N ALA A 104 -15.92 19.77 10.13
CA ALA A 104 -16.01 18.32 10.03
C ALA A 104 -15.30 17.86 8.75
N PRO A 105 -14.44 16.83 8.81
CA PRO A 105 -13.88 16.25 7.59
C PRO A 105 -15.02 15.63 6.78
N VAL A 106 -15.25 16.18 5.58
CA VAL A 106 -16.10 15.55 4.60
C VAL A 106 -15.25 14.57 3.82
N VAL A 107 -15.74 13.34 3.70
CA VAL A 107 -15.03 12.27 3.01
C VAL A 107 -15.56 12.17 1.59
N ASP A 108 -14.72 12.56 0.64
CA ASP A 108 -15.03 12.40 -0.77
C ASP A 108 -14.82 10.95 -1.21
N LEU A 109 -15.91 10.26 -1.57
CA LEU A 109 -15.84 8.90 -2.13
C LEU A 109 -14.85 8.77 -3.31
N PRO A 110 -14.77 9.73 -4.26
CA PRO A 110 -13.80 9.66 -5.35
C PRO A 110 -12.35 9.61 -4.88
N LEU A 111 -12.02 10.29 -3.77
CA LEU A 111 -10.67 10.31 -3.21
C LEU A 111 -10.29 8.95 -2.62
N ILE A 112 -11.23 8.30 -1.92
CA ILE A 112 -11.03 6.94 -1.38
C ILE A 112 -10.78 5.97 -2.52
N ILE A 113 -11.65 5.97 -3.54
CA ILE A 113 -11.55 5.03 -4.67
C ILE A 113 -10.21 5.19 -5.38
N ARG A 114 -9.80 6.44 -5.67
CA ARG A 114 -8.49 6.72 -6.28
C ARG A 114 -7.33 6.19 -5.42
N SER A 115 -7.40 6.39 -4.10
CA SER A 115 -6.37 5.91 -3.17
C SER A 115 -6.31 4.38 -3.13
N MET A 116 -7.47 3.70 -3.06
CA MET A 116 -7.55 2.23 -3.10
C MET A 116 -6.98 1.66 -4.40
N VAL A 117 -7.31 2.26 -5.55
CA VAL A 117 -6.77 1.84 -6.86
C VAL A 117 -5.25 2.04 -6.90
N SER A 118 -4.75 3.17 -6.41
CA SER A 118 -3.30 3.43 -6.38
C SER A 118 -2.55 2.43 -5.48
N LEU A 119 -3.09 2.10 -4.31
CA LEU A 119 -2.54 1.10 -3.39
C LEU A 119 -2.58 -0.31 -3.98
N PHE A 120 -3.66 -0.65 -4.70
CA PHE A 120 -3.79 -1.93 -5.39
C PHE A 120 -2.70 -2.11 -6.45
N LEU A 121 -2.50 -1.10 -7.30
CA LEU A 121 -1.44 -1.10 -8.32
C LEU A 121 -0.05 -1.19 -7.69
N VAL A 122 0.19 -0.44 -6.62
CA VAL A 122 1.44 -0.48 -5.84
C VAL A 122 1.70 -1.89 -5.29
N SER A 123 0.70 -2.52 -4.69
CA SER A 123 0.84 -3.87 -4.12
C SER A 123 1.17 -4.91 -5.19
N LEU A 124 0.53 -4.83 -6.36
CA LEU A 124 0.83 -5.72 -7.48
C LEU A 124 2.27 -5.58 -7.96
N ILE A 125 2.74 -4.34 -8.17
CA ILE A 125 4.11 -4.08 -8.63
C ILE A 125 5.11 -4.55 -7.57
N ALA A 126 4.91 -4.13 -6.31
CA ALA A 126 5.81 -4.42 -5.21
C ALA A 126 5.90 -5.93 -4.90
N GLY A 127 4.82 -6.69 -5.10
CA GLY A 127 4.84 -8.14 -4.92
C GLY A 127 5.42 -8.90 -6.11
N TYR A 128 5.18 -8.42 -7.33
CA TYR A 128 5.66 -9.09 -8.55
C TYR A 128 7.18 -9.00 -8.73
N VAL A 129 7.77 -7.82 -8.53
CA VAL A 129 9.21 -7.58 -8.74
C VAL A 129 10.11 -8.54 -7.93
N PRO A 130 10.01 -8.64 -6.59
CA PRO A 130 10.89 -9.50 -5.80
C PRO A 130 10.62 -10.99 -6.09
N ALA A 131 9.37 -11.38 -6.32
CA ALA A 131 9.02 -12.76 -6.68
C ALA A 131 9.68 -13.19 -8.00
N TRP A 132 9.74 -12.29 -8.99
CA TRP A 132 10.40 -12.56 -10.26
C TRP A 132 11.92 -12.65 -10.13
N ILE A 133 12.53 -11.75 -9.36
CA ILE A 133 13.98 -11.75 -9.13
C ILE A 133 14.43 -13.07 -8.47
N THR A 134 13.77 -13.48 -7.38
CA THR A 134 14.17 -14.70 -6.64
C THR A 134 13.88 -15.99 -7.41
N THR A 135 12.82 -16.03 -8.23
CA THR A 135 12.52 -17.23 -9.02
C THR A 135 13.43 -17.40 -10.23
N LYS A 136 14.11 -16.35 -10.69
CA LYS A 136 15.11 -16.40 -11.77
C LYS A 136 16.45 -17.00 -11.38
N GLU A 137 16.74 -17.11 -10.08
CA GLU A 137 18.01 -17.67 -9.62
C GLU A 137 18.15 -19.16 -9.91
N ASP A 138 19.40 -19.56 -10.19
CA ASP A 138 19.76 -20.92 -10.56
C ASP A 138 19.50 -21.90 -9.42
N ILE A 139 19.02 -23.09 -9.79
CA ILE A 139 18.67 -24.16 -8.84
C ILE A 139 19.90 -24.59 -8.05
N LEU A 140 21.07 -24.62 -8.70
CA LEU A 140 22.33 -25.02 -8.07
C LEU A 140 22.80 -24.01 -7.01
N SER A 141 22.66 -22.70 -7.29
CA SER A 141 22.96 -21.64 -6.31
C SER A 141 21.95 -21.64 -5.16
N ALA A 142 20.66 -21.87 -5.45
CA ALA A 142 19.62 -21.90 -4.43
C ALA A 142 19.79 -23.06 -3.41
N ILE A 143 20.39 -24.19 -3.83
CA ILE A 143 20.64 -25.34 -2.96
C ILE A 143 21.95 -25.21 -2.17
N ARG A 144 23.00 -24.64 -2.79
CA ARG A 144 24.33 -24.53 -2.17
C ARG A 144 24.45 -23.41 -1.13
N GLY A 145 23.50 -22.48 -1.09
CA GLY A 145 23.52 -21.33 -0.18
C GLY A 145 24.05 -20.10 -0.89
#